data_AF-A0A151S2Q5-F1
#
_entry.id   AF-A0A151S2Q5-F1
#
_cell.length_a   1.000
_cell.length_b   1.000
_cell.length_c   1.000
_cell.angle_alpha   90.00
_cell.angle_beta   90.00
_cell.angle_gamma   90.00
#
_symmetry.space_group_name_H-M   'P 1'
#
loop_
_entity.id
_entity.type
_entity.pdbx_description
1 polymer ?
#
loop_
_entity_poly.entity_id
_entity_poly.type
_entity_poly.pdbx_seq_one_letter_code
_entity_poly.pdbx_strand_id
1 'polypeptide(L)' 'MQHDRTKHIEVDRHFIKEKLDSGLICTPYVSSQDQIADILTKGLGSHNFEKIVSKLGMENTYSPA' A
#
# COMPACT_ATOMS: atom_id res chain seq x y z
N MET A 1 21.67 -20.40 -5.66
CA MET A 1 20.66 -19.89 -6.61
C MET A 1 19.25 -19.83 -6.03
N GLN A 2 18.61 -20.92 -5.57
CA GLN A 2 17.31 -20.80 -4.87
C GLN A 2 17.50 -20.43 -3.37
N HIS A 3 18.61 -20.87 -2.78
CA HIS A 3 18.98 -20.58 -1.39
C HIS A 3 19.13 -19.08 -1.09
N ASP A 4 19.69 -18.31 -2.03
CA ASP A 4 19.94 -16.88 -1.84
C ASP A 4 18.63 -16.06 -1.77
N ARG A 5 17.64 -16.43 -2.60
CA ARG A 5 16.31 -15.80 -2.57
C ARG A 5 15.55 -16.11 -1.28
N THR A 6 15.60 -17.37 -0.82
CA THR A 6 14.99 -17.75 0.46
C THR A 6 15.64 -17.01 1.63
N LYS A 7 16.97 -16.91 1.62
CA LYS A 7 17.72 -16.15 2.63
C LYS A 7 17.33 -14.68 2.66
N HIS A 8 17.16 -14.03 1.50
CA HIS A 8 16.70 -12.63 1.46
C HIS A 8 15.30 -12.47 2.05
N ILE A 9 14.35 -13.35 1.71
CA ILE A 9 12.99 -13.33 2.27
C ILE A 9 13.01 -13.50 3.79
N GLU A 10 13.83 -14.42 4.30
CA GLU A 10 13.98 -14.64 5.74
C GLU A 10 14.55 -13.41 6.44
N VAL A 11 15.62 -12.81 5.89
CA VAL A 11 16.24 -11.60 6.43
C VAL A 11 15.26 -10.43 6.48
N ASP A 12 14.55 -10.16 5.37
CA ASP A 12 13.59 -9.06 5.29
C ASP A 12 12.44 -9.25 6.30
N ARG A 13 11.93 -10.49 6.42
CA ARG A 13 10.90 -10.83 7.39
C ARG A 13 11.37 -10.58 8.84
N HIS A 14 12.59 -11.00 9.17
CA HIS A 14 13.15 -10.78 10.51
C HIS A 14 13.32 -9.29 10.80
N PHE A 15 13.89 -8.54 9.86
CA PHE A 15 14.06 -7.09 10.00
C PHE A 15 12.73 -6.36 10.21
N ILE A 16 11.71 -6.65 9.39
CA ILE A 16 10.38 -6.03 9.53
C ILE A 16 9.76 -6.38 10.88
N LYS A 17 9.88 -7.65 11.31
CA LYS A 17 9.37 -8.08 12.62
C LYS A 17 10.02 -7.32 13.77
N GLU A 18 11.35 -7.17 13.77
CA GLU A 18 12.05 -6.41 14.82
C GLU A 18 11.59 -4.94 14.87
N LYS A 19 11.29 -4.32 13.72
CA LYS A 19 10.75 -2.96 13.67
C LYS A 19 9.31 -2.86 14.18
N LEU A 20 8.50 -3.89 13.96
CA LEU A 20 7.15 -3.98 14.54
C LEU A 20 7.22 -4.17 16.06
N ASP A 21 8.03 -5.13 16.53
CA ASP A 21 8.14 -5.47 17.95
C ASP A 21 8.75 -4.31 18.77
N SER A 22 9.65 -3.52 18.18
CA SER A 22 10.18 -2.29 18.79
C SER A 22 9.21 -1.10 18.74
N GLY A 23 8.07 -1.23 18.06
CA GLY A 23 7.10 -0.15 17.88
C GLY A 23 7.54 0.95 16.91
N LEU A 24 8.67 0.78 16.21
CA LEU A 24 9.12 1.72 15.18
C LEU A 24 8.16 1.75 13.99
N ILE A 25 7.56 0.60 13.65
CA ILE A 25 6.51 0.48 12.64
C ILE A 25 5.21 0.11 13.37
N CYS A 26 4.12 0.79 13.02
CA CYS A 26 2.77 0.42 13.44
C CYS A 26 1.93 0.13 12.20
N THR A 27 1.17 -0.96 12.23
CA THR A 27 0.27 -1.37 11.13
C THR A 27 -1.18 -1.32 11.62
N PRO A 28 -1.78 -0.12 11.74
CA PRO A 28 -3.19 -0.01 12.11
C PRO A 28 -4.06 -0.59 10.99
N TYR A 29 -5.21 -1.14 11.36
CA TYR A 29 -6.18 -1.61 10.38
C TYR A 29 -6.72 -0.44 9.55
N VAL A 30 -6.74 -0.61 8.23
CA VAL A 30 -7.40 0.28 7.27
C VAL A 30 -8.32 -0.57 6.41
N SER A 31 -9.57 -0.14 6.27
CA SER A 31 -10.52 -0.84 5.40
C SER A 31 -10.02 -0.78 3.95
N SER A 32 -10.32 -1.80 3.13
CA SER A 32 -9.90 -1.77 1.71
C SER A 32 -10.47 -0.58 0.94
N GLN A 33 -11.63 -0.04 1.35
CA GLN A 33 -12.20 1.15 0.74
C GLN A 33 -11.47 2.44 1.13
N ASP A 34 -10.70 2.41 2.22
CA ASP A 34 -9.96 3.54 2.75
C ASP A 34 -8.46 3.46 2.49
N GLN A 35 -7.98 2.34 1.97
CA GLN A 35 -6.58 2.08 1.66
C GLN A 35 -6.19 2.76 0.35
N ILE A 36 -5.82 4.04 0.45
CA ILE A 36 -5.47 4.91 -0.69
C ILE A 36 -4.37 4.31 -1.58
N ALA A 37 -3.39 3.62 -1.01
CA ALA A 37 -2.27 3.02 -1.75
C ALA A 37 -2.71 1.95 -2.76
N ASP A 38 -3.94 1.43 -2.65
CA ASP A 38 -4.46 0.43 -3.57
C ASP A 38 -4.58 0.95 -5.01
N ILE A 39 -4.71 2.27 -5.21
CA ILE A 39 -4.73 2.88 -6.56
C ILE A 39 -3.42 2.65 -7.33
N LEU A 40 -2.29 2.51 -6.63
CA LEU A 40 -0.96 2.34 -7.24
C LEU A 40 -0.56 0.88 -7.38
N THR A 41 -1.26 -0.03 -6.70
CA THR A 41 -0.83 -1.43 -6.55
C THR A 41 -1.84 -2.44 -7.09
N LYS A 42 -3.08 -2.02 -7.35
CA LYS A 42 -4.18 -2.91 -7.75
C LYS A 42 -5.00 -2.30 -8.90
N GLY A 43 -5.60 -3.18 -9.70
CA GLY A 43 -6.70 -2.80 -10.59
C GLY A 43 -7.99 -2.65 -9.79
N LEU A 44 -8.42 -1.41 -9.53
CA LEU A 44 -9.63 -1.12 -8.77
C LEU A 44 -10.86 -1.02 -9.68
N GLY A 45 -12.01 -1.46 -9.17
CA GLY A 45 -13.30 -1.16 -9.80
C GLY A 45 -13.61 0.34 -9.74
N SER A 46 -14.38 0.83 -10.71
CA SER A 46 -14.66 2.27 -10.89
C SER A 46 -15.07 2.99 -9.61
N HIS A 47 -16.02 2.42 -8.85
CA HIS A 47 -16.49 3.03 -7.60
C HIS A 47 -15.38 3.25 -6.55
N ASN A 48 -14.52 2.23 -6.34
CA ASN A 48 -13.42 2.34 -5.37
C ASN A 48 -12.32 3.27 -5.89
N PHE A 49 -12.08 3.26 -7.20
CA PHE A 49 -11.13 4.15 -7.84
C PHE A 49 -11.56 5.61 -7.67
N GLU A 50 -12.79 5.97 -8.02
CA GLU A 50 -13.34 7.32 -7.86
C GLU A 50 -13.30 7.80 -6.40
N LYS A 51 -13.66 6.94 -5.45
CA LYS A 51 -13.59 7.24 -4.02
C LYS A 51 -12.14 7.57 -3.58
N ILE A 52 -11.16 6.80 -4.03
CA ILE A 52 -9.74 7.01 -3.68
C ILE A 52 -9.16 8.24 -4.38
N VAL A 53 -9.49 8.47 -5.66
CA VAL A 53 -9.10 9.67 -6.42
C VAL A 53 -9.62 10.93 -5.74
N SER A 54 -10.89 10.94 -5.34
CA SER A 54 -11.50 12.05 -4.59
C SER A 54 -10.81 12.26 -3.24
N LYS A 55 -10.52 11.17 -2.49
CA LYS A 55 -9.82 11.25 -1.20
C LYS A 55 -8.38 11.76 -1.33
N LEU A 56 -7.73 11.52 -2.47
CA LEU A 56 -6.40 12.03 -2.79
C LEU A 56 -6.39 13.50 -3.24
N GLY A 57 -7.55 14.10 -3.53
CA GLY A 57 -7.62 15.44 -4.10
C GLY A 57 -7.04 15.53 -5.51
N MET A 58 -7.10 14.44 -6.28
CA MET A 58 -6.62 14.43 -7.65
C MET A 58 -7.59 15.21 -8.54
N GLU A 59 -7.05 16.15 -9.32
CA GLU A 59 -7.83 16.95 -10.26
C GLU A 59 -7.65 16.45 -11.69
N ASN A 60 -8.73 16.49 -12.45
CA ASN A 60 -8.69 16.17 -13.87
C ASN A 60 -8.23 17.41 -14.64
N THR A 61 -7.00 17.35 -15.17
CA THR A 61 -6.41 18.42 -15.99
C THR A 61 -7.09 18.63 -17.34
N TYR A 62 -7.99 17.72 -17.73
CA TYR A 62 -8.81 17.81 -18.93
C TYR A 62 -10.23 18.34 -18.66
N SER A 63 -10.58 18.61 -17.39
CA SER A 63 -11.87 19.23 -17.08
C SER A 63 -11.92 20.65 -17.68
N PRO A 64 -13.02 21.04 -18.34
CA PRO A 64 -13.19 22.40 -18.81
C PRO A 64 -13.20 23.39 -17.63
N ALA A 65 -12.66 24.59 -17.88
CA ALA A 65 -12.63 25.70 -16.93
C ALA A 65 -14.00 26.30 -16.66
#